data_AF-A0AA38GES3-F1
#
_entry.id   AF-A0AA38GES3-F1
#
_cell.length_a   1.000
_cell.length_b   1.000
_cell.length_c   1.000
_cell.angle_alpha   90.00
_cell.angle_beta   90.00
_cell.angle_gamma   90.00
#
_symmetry.space_group_name_H-M   'P 1'
#
loop_
_entity.id
_entity.type
_entity.pdbx_description
1 polymer ?
#
loop_
_entity_poly.entity_id
_entity_poly.type
_entity_poly.pdbx_seq_one_letter_code
_entity_poly.pdbx_strand_id
1 'polypeptide(L)'
;ACTISGYHIPNKMRLMVSVWAIGRDPDVWEDPLTFKLERFVGKDIDIKGRDFEVLPFGEGRRGCPGVGLAMANIELVLAWLVHCFDWTIEGNGIPSELDMTEIFRNNIPRKDNLFAVPT
;
A
#
# COMPACT_ATOMS: atom_id res chain seq x y z
N ALA A 1 -1.55 -18.89 25.77
CA ALA A 1 -2.40 -19.30 24.65
C ALA A 1 -3.63 -18.42 24.69
N CYS A 2 -4.34 -18.26 23.58
CA CYS A 2 -5.58 -17.49 23.56
C CYS A 2 -6.60 -18.16 22.63
N THR A 3 -7.82 -17.64 22.62
CA THR A 3 -8.87 -18.04 21.68
C THR A 3 -9.29 -16.81 20.89
N ILE A 4 -9.32 -16.91 19.56
CA ILE A 4 -9.73 -15.84 18.64
C ILE A 4 -10.84 -16.39 17.76
N SER A 5 -12.02 -15.75 17.76
CA SER A 5 -13.19 -16.19 16.97
C SER A 5 -13.52 -17.68 17.12
N GLY A 6 -13.35 -18.23 18.33
CA GLY A 6 -13.57 -19.65 18.63
C GLY A 6 -12.39 -20.59 18.34
N TYR A 7 -11.32 -20.11 17.68
CA TYR A 7 -10.13 -20.88 17.39
C TYR A 7 -9.09 -20.79 18.50
N HIS A 8 -8.63 -21.94 19.01
CA HIS A 8 -7.55 -21.99 20.00
C HIS A 8 -6.19 -21.74 19.34
N ILE A 9 -5.43 -20.78 19.87
CA ILE A 9 -4.11 -20.40 19.39
C ILE A 9 -3.04 -20.76 20.45
N PRO A 10 -2.21 -21.79 20.19
CA PRO A 10 -1.14 -22.19 21.08
C PRO A 10 -0.08 -21.11 21.30
N ASN A 11 0.65 -21.23 22.42
CA ASN A 11 1.83 -20.39 22.66
C ASN A 11 2.86 -20.55 21.53
N LYS A 12 3.50 -19.45 21.15
CA LYS A 12 4.56 -19.40 20.12
C LYS A 12 4.10 -19.73 18.69
N MET A 13 2.78 -19.87 18.45
CA MET A 13 2.27 -19.99 17.08
C MET A 13 2.57 -18.69 16.30
N ARG A 14 3.07 -18.84 15.08
CA ARG A 14 3.28 -17.70 14.18
C ARG A 14 1.92 -17.26 13.64
N LEU A 15 1.65 -15.95 13.74
CA LEU A 15 0.47 -15.32 13.15
C LEU A 15 0.93 -14.37 12.05
N MET A 16 0.17 -14.32 10.96
CA MET A 16 0.39 -13.42 9.85
C MET A 16 -0.92 -12.67 9.58
N VAL A 17 -0.86 -11.35 9.49
CA VAL A 17 -1.98 -10.52 9.07
C VAL A 17 -1.84 -10.27 7.58
N SER A 18 -2.85 -10.63 6.80
CA SER A 18 -2.83 -10.43 5.34
C SER A 18 -3.26 -9.01 4.99
N VAL A 19 -2.34 -8.06 5.05
CA VAL A 19 -2.59 -6.65 4.65
C VAL A 19 -2.99 -6.56 3.18
N TRP A 20 -2.46 -7.45 2.33
CA TRP A 20 -2.83 -7.52 0.92
C TRP A 20 -4.31 -7.84 0.72
N ALA A 21 -4.86 -8.78 1.50
CA ALA A 21 -6.27 -9.14 1.41
C ALA A 21 -7.17 -8.02 1.96
N ILE A 22 -6.80 -7.41 3.09
CA ILE A 22 -7.52 -6.29 3.70
C ILE A 22 -7.68 -5.13 2.71
N GLY A 23 -6.59 -4.71 2.05
CA GLY A 23 -6.62 -3.61 1.10
C GLY A 23 -7.33 -3.92 -0.24
N ARG A 24 -7.82 -5.16 -0.43
CA ARG A 24 -8.50 -5.63 -1.65
C ARG A 24 -9.85 -6.31 -1.36
N ASP A 25 -10.37 -6.14 -0.16
CA ASP A 25 -11.64 -6.73 0.24
C ASP A 25 -12.80 -6.06 -0.53
N PRO A 26 -13.58 -6.79 -1.35
CA PRO A 26 -14.71 -6.23 -2.10
C PRO A 26 -15.89 -5.83 -1.21
N ASP A 27 -15.97 -6.31 0.04
CA ASP A 27 -17.01 -5.90 0.99
C ASP A 27 -16.70 -4.52 1.60
N VAL A 28 -15.44 -4.07 1.48
CA VAL A 28 -14.94 -2.79 2.03
C VAL A 28 -14.68 -1.76 0.93
N TRP A 29 -14.14 -2.20 -0.21
CA TRP A 29 -13.71 -1.33 -1.30
C TRP A 29 -14.48 -1.61 -2.59
N GLU A 30 -15.10 -0.57 -3.17
CA GLU A 30 -15.59 -0.61 -4.55
C GLU A 30 -14.40 -0.72 -5.52
N ASP A 31 -14.51 -1.60 -6.52
CA ASP A 31 -13.45 -1.89 -7.50
C ASP A 31 -12.07 -2.09 -6.82
N PRO A 32 -11.92 -3.09 -5.93
CA PRO A 32 -10.76 -3.21 -5.04
C PRO A 32 -9.44 -3.42 -5.79
N LEU A 33 -9.50 -3.91 -7.03
CA LEU A 33 -8.33 -4.20 -7.86
C LEU A 33 -7.93 -3.03 -8.78
N THR A 34 -8.75 -1.99 -8.86
CA THR A 34 -8.47 -0.80 -9.68
C THR A 34 -7.72 0.25 -8.87
N PHE A 35 -6.67 0.83 -9.44
CA PHE A 35 -6.03 2.01 -8.85
C PHE A 35 -6.93 3.24 -9.04
N LYS A 36 -7.54 3.74 -7.96
CA LYS A 36 -8.52 4.85 -7.97
C LYS A 36 -8.28 5.78 -6.79
N LEU A 37 -7.59 6.90 -7.01
CA LEU A 37 -7.25 7.88 -5.97
C LEU A 37 -8.50 8.49 -5.32
N GLU A 38 -9.55 8.67 -6.12
CA GLU A 38 -10.83 9.29 -5.74
C GLU A 38 -11.50 8.55 -4.58
N ARG A 39 -11.17 7.27 -4.35
CA ARG A 39 -11.71 6.50 -3.22
C ARG A 39 -11.31 7.05 -1.85
N PHE A 40 -10.24 7.84 -1.79
CA PHE A 40 -9.75 8.49 -0.57
C PHE A 40 -10.17 9.97 -0.49
N VAL A 41 -10.60 10.58 -1.58
CA VAL A 41 -10.97 11.99 -1.62
C VAL A 41 -12.25 12.23 -0.80
N GLY A 42 -12.19 13.17 0.14
CA GLY A 42 -13.33 13.48 1.02
C GLY A 42 -13.61 12.44 2.11
N LYS A 43 -12.76 11.40 2.23
CA LYS A 43 -12.79 10.47 3.36
C LYS A 43 -11.70 10.83 4.37
N ASP A 44 -12.04 10.78 5.64
CA ASP A 44 -11.10 10.96 6.74
C ASP A 44 -10.62 9.58 7.20
N ILE A 45 -9.71 8.97 6.44
CA ILE A 45 -9.11 7.67 6.76
C ILE A 45 -7.76 7.89 7.44
N ASP A 46 -7.62 7.45 8.68
CA ASP A 46 -6.38 7.51 9.44
C ASP A 46 -5.42 6.39 9.00
N ILE A 47 -4.64 6.66 7.97
CA ILE A 47 -3.62 5.72 7.46
C ILE A 47 -2.49 5.43 8.46
N LYS A 48 -2.40 6.19 9.56
CA LYS A 48 -1.40 5.98 10.62
C LYS A 48 -1.86 4.96 11.66
N GLY A 49 -3.14 4.59 11.66
CA GLY A 49 -3.76 3.60 12.54
C GLY A 49 -5.23 3.90 12.81
N ARG A 50 -5.95 2.99 13.49
CA ARG A 50 -7.39 3.03 13.85
C ARG A 50 -8.38 2.60 12.78
N ASP A 51 -8.14 2.97 11.52
CA ASP A 51 -8.98 2.56 10.40
C ASP A 51 -8.37 1.33 9.73
N PHE A 52 -9.07 0.19 9.81
CA PHE A 52 -8.53 -1.12 9.44
C PHE A 52 -8.80 -1.49 7.97
N GLU A 53 -9.49 -0.63 7.21
CA GLU A 53 -9.68 -0.82 5.76
C GLU A 53 -8.35 -0.73 5.00
N VAL A 54 -7.34 -0.07 5.58
CA VAL A 54 -5.99 0.04 5.04
C VAL A 54 -4.95 0.03 6.16
N LEU A 55 -3.94 -0.84 6.07
CA LEU A 55 -2.92 -1.01 7.14
C LEU A 55 -1.48 -0.91 6.60
N PRO A 56 -1.07 0.23 6.03
CA PRO A 56 0.22 0.36 5.37
C PRO A 56 1.40 0.29 6.35
N PHE A 57 1.16 0.65 7.62
CA PHE A 57 2.17 0.67 8.68
C PHE A 57 1.92 -0.39 9.77
N GLY A 58 0.92 -1.27 9.58
CA GLY A 58 0.41 -2.12 10.65
C GLY A 58 -0.15 -1.30 11.82
N GLU A 59 -0.45 -1.95 12.95
CA GLU A 59 -1.01 -1.26 14.12
C GLU A 59 -0.70 -2.01 15.44
N GLY A 60 -0.95 -1.35 16.57
CA GLY A 60 -0.78 -1.93 17.91
C GLY A 60 0.69 -2.05 18.33
N ARG A 61 1.02 -3.03 19.17
CA ARG A 61 2.36 -3.17 19.79
C ARG A 61 3.51 -3.38 18.78
N ARG A 62 3.20 -3.68 17.53
CA ARG A 62 4.17 -3.93 16.44
C ARG A 62 3.94 -3.02 15.24
N GLY A 63 3.21 -1.92 15.42
CA GLY A 63 3.09 -0.88 14.39
C GLY A 63 4.45 -0.34 13.98
N CYS A 64 4.54 0.14 12.74
CA CYS A 64 5.80 0.59 12.16
C CYS A 64 6.35 1.80 12.94
N PRO A 65 7.56 1.71 13.53
CA PRO A 65 8.17 2.84 14.23
C PRO A 65 8.51 4.00 13.29
N GLY A 66 8.55 3.76 11.98
CA GLY A 66 8.86 4.74 10.95
C GLY A 66 7.66 5.53 10.42
N VAL A 67 6.43 5.32 10.94
CA VAL A 67 5.23 6.00 10.41
C VAL A 67 5.38 7.52 10.40
N GLY A 68 5.91 8.12 11.46
CA GLY A 68 6.12 9.57 11.52
C GLY A 68 7.10 10.08 10.46
N LEU A 69 8.20 9.34 10.24
CA LEU A 69 9.18 9.67 9.23
C LEU A 69 8.60 9.54 7.81
N ALA A 70 7.86 8.45 7.55
CA ALA A 70 7.22 8.23 6.26
C ALA A 70 6.23 9.36 5.93
N MET A 71 5.38 9.72 6.89
CA MET A 71 4.37 10.78 6.72
C MET A 71 5.00 12.16 6.50
N ALA A 72 6.16 12.44 7.10
CA ALA A 72 6.88 13.68 6.88
C ALA A 72 7.56 13.75 5.50
N ASN A 73 7.88 12.61 4.87
CA ASN A 73 8.68 12.58 3.64
C ASN A 73 7.87 12.25 2.38
N ILE A 74 6.86 11.38 2.45
CA ILE A 74 6.13 10.90 1.26
C ILE A 74 5.51 12.07 0.49
N GLU A 75 4.82 12.97 1.19
CA GLU A 75 4.19 14.13 0.56
C GLU A 75 5.24 15.05 -0.07
N LEU A 76 6.34 15.34 0.64
CA LEU A 76 7.40 16.20 0.14
C LEU A 76 8.09 15.61 -1.10
N VAL A 77 8.45 14.33 -1.06
CA VAL A 77 9.11 13.65 -2.18
C VAL A 77 8.17 13.60 -3.38
N LEU A 78 6.90 13.25 -3.19
CA LEU A 78 5.93 13.21 -4.27
C LEU A 78 5.72 14.60 -4.87
N ALA A 79 5.55 15.63 -4.04
CA ALA A 79 5.40 17.01 -4.49
C ALA A 79 6.60 17.47 -5.31
N TRP A 80 7.82 17.13 -4.89
CA TRP A 80 9.04 17.46 -5.64
C TRP A 80 9.09 16.75 -6.99
N LEU A 81 8.77 15.44 -7.03
CA LEU A 81 8.77 14.66 -8.27
C LEU A 81 7.76 15.19 -9.29
N VAL A 82 6.55 15.59 -8.87
CA VAL A 82 5.52 16.10 -9.79
C VAL A 82 5.69 17.57 -10.15
N HIS A 83 6.35 18.37 -9.30
CA HIS A 83 6.57 19.79 -9.55
C HIS A 83 7.76 20.04 -10.48
N CYS A 84 8.84 19.28 -10.32
CA CYS A 84 10.10 19.55 -10.99
C CYS A 84 10.30 18.84 -12.33
N PHE A 85 9.46 17.85 -12.65
CA PHE A 85 9.68 16.99 -13.81
C PHE A 85 8.36 16.63 -14.51
N ASP A 86 8.42 16.64 -15.83
CA ASP A 86 7.47 15.90 -16.66
C ASP A 86 7.97 14.47 -16.83
N TRP A 87 7.08 13.48 -16.66
CA TRP A 87 7.46 12.07 -16.68
C TRP A 87 7.03 11.39 -17.96
N THR A 88 7.98 10.71 -18.61
CA THR A 88 7.71 9.86 -19.77
C THR A 88 8.21 8.44 -19.53
N ILE A 89 7.55 7.47 -20.15
CA ILE A 89 8.00 6.07 -20.14
C ILE A 89 9.10 5.95 -21.18
N GLU A 90 10.23 5.36 -20.79
CA GLU A 90 11.36 5.14 -21.69
C GLU A 90 10.90 4.43 -22.98
N GLY A 91 11.40 4.89 -24.13
CA GLY A 91 11.01 4.34 -25.44
C GLY A 91 9.65 4.81 -25.97
N ASN A 92 9.08 5.89 -25.42
CA ASN A 92 7.74 6.40 -25.78
C ASN A 92 6.64 5.35 -25.54
N GLY A 93 6.78 4.56 -24.47
CA GLY A 93 5.79 3.54 -24.11
C GLY A 93 4.40 4.14 -23.84
N ILE A 94 3.35 3.38 -24.17
CA ILE A 94 1.97 3.78 -23.91
C ILE A 94 1.64 3.43 -22.45
N PRO A 95 1.17 4.38 -21.60
CA PRO A 95 0.90 4.11 -20.19
C PRO A 95 -0.07 2.95 -19.92
N SER A 96 -1.06 2.75 -20.79
CA SER A 96 -2.04 1.66 -20.67
C SER A 96 -1.47 0.27 -20.94
N GLU A 97 -0.28 0.17 -21.53
CA GLU A 97 0.40 -1.09 -21.85
C GLU A 97 1.45 -1.47 -20.79
N LEU A 98 1.60 -0.68 -19.73
CA LEU A 98 2.52 -0.99 -18.64
C LEU A 98 2.10 -2.26 -17.90
N ASP A 99 2.98 -3.26 -17.89
CA ASP A 99 2.80 -4.46 -17.07
C ASP A 99 3.00 -4.13 -15.59
N MET A 100 1.89 -4.14 -14.84
CA MET A 100 1.84 -3.92 -13.40
C MET A 100 1.90 -5.21 -12.59
N THR A 101 2.21 -6.35 -13.21
CA THR A 101 2.37 -7.64 -12.52
C THR A 101 3.39 -7.52 -11.39
N GLU A 102 3.04 -8.03 -10.22
CA GLU A 102 3.85 -7.99 -9.01
C GLU A 102 4.61 -9.31 -8.79
N ILE A 103 5.73 -9.28 -8.07
CA ILE A 103 6.36 -10.50 -7.53
C ILE A 103 5.95 -10.65 -6.06
N PHE A 104 5.52 -11.85 -5.68
CA PHE A 104 5.17 -12.17 -4.30
C PHE A 104 6.40 -12.05 -3.37
N ARG A 105 6.44 -10.95 -2.61
CA ARG A 105 7.45 -10.59 -1.60
C ARG A 105 6.80 -9.79 -0.49
N ASN A 106 7.53 -9.50 0.58
CA ASN A 106 7.01 -8.77 1.73
C ASN A 106 6.48 -7.35 1.39
N ASN A 107 7.10 -6.69 0.42
CA ASN A 107 6.73 -5.35 -0.06
C ASN A 107 6.09 -5.36 -1.47
N ILE A 108 5.81 -6.54 -2.03
CA ILE A 108 5.11 -6.77 -3.30
C ILE A 108 5.51 -5.76 -4.40
N PRO A 109 6.79 -5.75 -4.83
CA PRO A 109 7.23 -4.84 -5.88
C PRO A 109 6.70 -5.32 -7.25
N ARG A 110 6.76 -4.43 -8.24
CA ARG A 110 6.60 -4.82 -9.65
C ARG A 110 7.60 -5.91 -10.02
N LYS A 111 7.17 -6.77 -10.94
CA LYS A 111 7.97 -7.87 -11.47
C LYS A 111 9.14 -7.36 -12.29
N ASP A 112 8.87 -6.42 -13.16
CA ASP A 112 9.84 -5.77 -14.04
C ASP A 112 9.98 -4.30 -13.65
N ASN A 113 11.21 -3.79 -13.71
CA ASN A 113 11.50 -2.40 -13.37
C ASN A 113 10.87 -1.45 -14.38
N LEU A 114 10.39 -0.30 -13.90
CA LEU A 114 10.00 0.83 -14.75
C LEU A 114 11.17 1.77 -14.92
N PHE A 115 11.43 2.16 -16.15
CA PHE A 115 12.33 3.26 -16.46
C PHE A 115 11.47 4.47 -16.85
N ALA A 116 11.43 5.46 -15.96
CA ALA A 116 10.74 6.72 -16.18
C ALA A 116 11.79 7.82 -16.34
N VAL A 117 11.70 8.57 -17.42
CA VAL A 117 12.65 9.63 -17.76
C VAL A 117 12.02 10.98 -17.38
N PRO A 118 12.65 11.73 -16.46
CA PRO A 118 12.24 13.09 -16.15
C PRO A 118 12.74 14.06 -17.21
N THR A 119 11.91 15.02 -17.62
CA THR A 119 12.26 16.17 -18.47
C THR A 119 11.91 17.49 -17.83
#